data_AF-A0A9P1IV83-F1
#
_entry.id   AF-A0A9P1IV83-F1
#
_cell.length_a   1.000
_cell.length_b   1.000
_cell.length_c   1.000
_cell.angle_alpha   90.00
_cell.angle_beta   90.00
_cell.angle_gamma   90.00
#
_symmetry.space_group_name_H-M   'P 1'
#
loop_
_entity.id
_entity.type
_entity.pdbx_description
1 polymer ?
#
loop_
_entity_poly.entity_id
_entity_poly.type
_entity_poly.pdbx_seq_one_letter_code
_entity_poly.pdbx_strand_id
1 'polypeptide(L)'
;MLYLVIFEIVYSITDVVVSPSIYIHESVYMVFINEKDRIVHKTVLRFFLILYCGCFGFSLCVFSIQFYYRYLVILGSKLLKTLNDWRFIFWVLCPLGYGVIWAVVSSCILYQTPEANEFVRNVILRDFDMNIDDIIFYGAYFFPKTSDGLYHLDVRSFVGVTIFWILVISSLTIILFCGIKCYTRMRSVMTQSTKFRNLQNQLFYALLVQTIIPIVLMHIPVSCLFIFPLFELDVGNMADILAVTIALFPAIDPLPTMFIIKNYRITILEFICSCLVQTIEHSNTHLQDVYALN
;
A
#
# COMPACT_ATOMS: atom_id res chain seq x y z
N MET A 1 7.19 3.84 14.85
CA MET A 1 8.01 4.34 13.72
C MET A 1 9.05 3.31 13.30
N LEU A 2 9.95 2.82 14.18
CA LEU A 2 10.93 1.78 13.78
C LEU A 2 10.28 0.50 13.24
N TYR A 3 9.25 -0.04 13.92
CA TYR A 3 8.56 -1.25 13.45
C TYR A 3 7.91 -1.08 12.07
N LEU A 4 7.47 0.14 11.75
CA LEU A 4 6.86 0.47 10.46
C LEU A 4 7.90 0.44 9.36
N VAL A 5 9.07 1.04 9.61
CA VAL A 5 10.19 1.00 8.67
C VAL A 5 10.63 -0.43 8.40
N ILE A 6 10.73 -1.26 9.44
CA ILE A 6 11.06 -2.69 9.28
C ILE A 6 10.01 -3.38 8.40
N PHE A 7 8.73 -3.15 8.66
CA PHE A 7 7.65 -3.71 7.86
C PHE A 7 7.69 -3.24 6.40
N GLU A 8 7.86 -1.94 6.13
CA GLU A 8 7.93 -1.41 4.77
C GLU A 8 9.13 -1.99 4.01
N ILE A 9 10.29 -2.17 4.66
CA ILE A 9 11.45 -2.84 4.06
C ILE A 9 11.09 -4.30 3.70
N VAL A 10 10.47 -5.05 4.61
CA VAL A 10 10.03 -6.43 4.34
C VAL A 10 9.02 -6.47 3.19
N TYR A 11 8.09 -5.52 3.16
CA TYR A 11 7.09 -5.41 2.11
C TYR A 11 7.72 -5.10 0.76
N SER A 12 8.64 -4.13 0.67
CA SER A 12 9.38 -3.82 -0.55
C SER A 12 10.24 -4.99 -1.03
N ILE A 13 10.92 -5.72 -0.13
CA ILE A 13 11.67 -6.92 -0.50
C ILE A 13 10.71 -7.97 -1.10
N THR A 14 9.56 -8.16 -0.46
CA THR A 14 8.54 -9.11 -0.95
C THR A 14 8.02 -8.69 -2.32
N ASP A 15 7.71 -7.41 -2.51
CA ASP A 15 7.26 -6.85 -3.79
C ASP A 15 8.30 -7.05 -4.90
N VAL A 16 9.59 -6.85 -4.63
CA VAL A 16 10.68 -7.10 -5.60
C VAL A 16 10.83 -8.59 -5.91
N VAL A 17 10.76 -9.46 -4.92
CA VAL A 17 10.90 -10.92 -5.10
C VAL A 17 9.74 -11.50 -5.91
N VAL A 18 8.52 -11.05 -5.61
CA VAL A 18 7.29 -11.50 -6.26
C VAL A 18 7.15 -10.85 -7.63
N SER A 19 7.35 -9.53 -7.69
CA SER A 19 7.04 -8.63 -8.80
C SER A 19 5.68 -9.01 -9.43
N PRO A 20 4.59 -8.81 -8.67
CA PRO A 20 3.26 -9.24 -9.07
C PRO A 20 2.67 -8.31 -10.12
N SER A 21 1.90 -8.87 -11.03
CA SER A 21 1.06 -8.15 -11.97
C SER A 21 -0.40 -8.24 -11.54
N ILE A 22 -1.15 -7.16 -11.75
CA ILE A 22 -2.60 -7.13 -11.50
C ILE A 22 -3.30 -7.14 -12.83
N TYR A 23 -4.30 -8.00 -12.97
CA TYR A 23 -5.09 -8.12 -14.18
C TYR A 23 -6.58 -8.05 -13.87
N ILE A 24 -7.31 -7.28 -14.68
CA ILE A 24 -8.75 -7.16 -14.63
C ILE A 24 -9.29 -7.33 -16.05
N HIS A 25 -10.22 -8.26 -16.20
CA HIS A 25 -10.94 -8.45 -17.46
C HIS A 25 -12.30 -9.06 -17.20
N GLU A 26 -13.34 -8.47 -17.78
CA GLU A 26 -14.73 -8.84 -17.55
C GLU A 26 -15.01 -8.95 -16.03
N SER A 27 -15.42 -10.13 -15.55
CA SER A 27 -15.72 -10.41 -14.15
C SER A 27 -14.57 -11.00 -13.35
N VAL A 28 -13.34 -10.92 -13.88
CA VAL A 28 -12.14 -11.44 -13.22
C VAL A 28 -11.25 -10.31 -12.72
N TYR A 29 -10.81 -10.46 -11.48
CA TYR A 29 -9.66 -9.77 -10.91
C TYR A 29 -8.66 -10.80 -10.43
N MET A 30 -7.39 -10.62 -10.78
CA MET A 30 -6.34 -11.48 -10.25
C MET A 30 -5.02 -10.74 -10.04
N VAL A 31 -4.29 -11.17 -9.03
CA VAL A 31 -2.88 -10.85 -8.84
C VAL A 31 -2.09 -12.09 -9.21
N PHE A 32 -1.17 -11.96 -10.16
CA PHE A 32 -0.45 -13.10 -10.71
C PHE A 32 1.05 -12.83 -10.87
N ILE A 33 1.81 -13.91 -10.97
CA ILE A 33 3.25 -13.92 -11.21
C ILE A 33 3.52 -14.80 -12.42
N ASN A 34 4.37 -14.33 -13.34
CA ASN A 34 4.97 -15.17 -14.36
C ASN A 34 6.18 -15.92 -13.78
N GLU A 35 6.10 -17.26 -13.74
CA GLU A 35 7.16 -18.12 -13.21
C GLU A 35 8.41 -18.14 -14.10
N LYS A 36 8.25 -18.04 -15.43
CA LYS A 36 9.37 -18.15 -16.38
C LYS A 36 10.42 -17.05 -16.20
N ASP A 37 10.02 -15.90 -15.69
CA ASP A 37 10.90 -14.76 -15.44
C ASP A 37 11.55 -14.81 -14.06
N ARG A 38 11.46 -15.94 -13.35
CA ARG A 38 11.87 -16.07 -11.95
C ARG A 38 12.81 -17.26 -11.73
N ILE A 39 13.84 -17.03 -10.93
CA ILE A 39 14.85 -18.03 -10.54
C ILE A 39 14.34 -18.89 -9.36
N VAL A 40 13.23 -18.49 -8.74
CA VAL A 40 12.72 -19.04 -7.47
C VAL A 40 11.68 -20.14 -7.73
N HIS A 41 11.73 -21.22 -6.95
CA HIS A 41 10.80 -22.35 -7.06
C HIS A 41 9.33 -21.95 -6.82
N LYS A 42 8.39 -22.54 -7.58
CA LYS A 42 6.94 -22.25 -7.56
C LYS A 42 6.31 -22.20 -6.17
N THR A 43 6.62 -23.16 -5.29
CA THR A 43 6.08 -23.22 -3.92
C THR A 43 6.50 -22.01 -3.08
N VAL A 44 7.74 -21.56 -3.27
CA VAL A 44 8.29 -20.40 -2.55
C VAL A 44 7.65 -19.12 -3.09
N LEU A 45 7.47 -18.99 -4.41
CA LEU A 45 6.74 -17.88 -5.03
C LEU A 45 5.27 -17.81 -4.56
N ARG A 46 4.57 -18.94 -4.44
CA ARG A 46 3.20 -18.99 -3.87
C ARG A 46 3.16 -18.42 -2.45
N PHE A 47 4.11 -18.82 -1.60
CA PHE A 47 4.20 -18.29 -0.24
C PHE A 47 4.43 -16.78 -0.23
N PHE A 48 5.38 -16.30 -1.04
CA PHE A 48 5.66 -14.86 -1.11
C PHE A 48 4.50 -14.06 -1.73
N LEU A 49 3.71 -14.62 -2.66
CA LEU A 49 2.51 -13.97 -3.18
C LEU A 49 1.44 -13.79 -2.09
N ILE A 50 1.20 -14.83 -1.28
CA ILE A 50 0.27 -14.72 -0.14
C ILE A 50 0.80 -13.71 0.87
N LEU A 51 2.11 -13.72 1.14
CA LEU A 51 2.74 -12.74 2.02
C LEU A 51 2.57 -11.32 1.49
N TYR A 52 2.78 -11.11 0.19
CA TYR A 52 2.54 -9.83 -0.49
C TYR A 52 1.11 -9.34 -0.30
N CYS A 53 0.11 -10.19 -0.55
CA CYS A 53 -1.29 -9.88 -0.30
C CYS A 53 -1.55 -9.55 1.18
N GLY A 54 -0.99 -10.34 2.10
CA GLY A 54 -1.10 -10.09 3.54
C GLY A 54 -0.46 -8.75 3.97
N CYS A 55 0.70 -8.40 3.41
CA CYS A 55 1.35 -7.12 3.65
C CYS A 55 0.45 -5.97 3.21
N PHE A 56 -0.23 -6.05 2.07
CA PHE A 56 -1.18 -5.02 1.66
C PHE A 56 -2.27 -4.78 2.73
N GLY A 57 -2.88 -5.85 3.25
CA GLY A 57 -3.85 -5.77 4.35
C GLY A 57 -3.26 -5.12 5.61
N PHE A 58 -2.05 -5.53 6.01
CA PHE A 58 -1.33 -4.96 7.15
C PHE A 58 -1.12 -3.44 6.96
N SER A 59 -0.72 -3.01 5.77
CA SER A 59 -0.47 -1.61 5.43
C SER A 59 -1.71 -0.73 5.62
N LEU A 60 -2.90 -1.19 5.21
CA LEU A 60 -4.15 -0.46 5.42
C LEU A 60 -4.37 -0.08 6.90
N CYS A 61 -4.19 -1.05 7.79
CA CYS A 61 -4.35 -0.84 9.23
C CYS A 61 -3.25 0.07 9.80
N VAL A 62 -2.00 -0.13 9.36
CA VAL A 62 -0.87 0.74 9.71
C VAL A 62 -1.18 2.19 9.42
N PHE A 63 -1.67 2.52 8.22
CA PHE A 63 -1.96 3.91 7.89
C PHE A 63 -3.07 4.48 8.76
N SER A 64 -4.13 3.72 8.99
CA SER A 64 -5.20 4.10 9.93
C SER A 64 -4.67 4.39 11.33
N ILE A 65 -3.79 3.53 11.84
CA ILE A 65 -3.15 3.70 13.14
C ILE A 65 -2.27 4.94 13.19
N GLN A 66 -1.55 5.27 12.12
CA GLN A 66 -0.75 6.51 12.06
C GLN A 66 -1.65 7.75 12.18
N PHE A 67 -2.79 7.78 11.50
CA PHE A 67 -3.77 8.88 11.64
C PHE A 67 -4.36 8.95 13.05
N TYR A 68 -4.70 7.80 13.62
CA TYR A 68 -5.21 7.72 14.98
C TYR A 68 -4.16 8.19 16.01
N TYR A 69 -2.90 7.78 15.85
CA TYR A 69 -1.79 8.25 16.68
C TYR A 69 -1.64 9.77 16.61
N ARG A 70 -1.61 10.35 15.41
CA ARG A 70 -1.53 11.81 15.20
C ARG A 70 -2.68 12.54 15.89
N TYR A 71 -3.89 11.98 15.83
CA TYR A 71 -5.05 12.51 16.55
C TYR A 71 -4.87 12.48 18.07
N LEU A 72 -4.38 11.37 18.64
CA LEU A 72 -4.11 11.28 20.08
C LEU A 72 -3.06 12.28 20.55
N VAL A 73 -2.01 12.52 19.74
CA VAL A 73 -0.97 13.53 20.01
C VAL A 73 -1.57 14.93 20.09
N ILE A 74 -2.43 15.30 19.13
CA ILE A 74 -3.09 16.62 19.12
C ILE A 74 -4.00 16.81 20.34
N LEU A 75 -4.64 15.74 20.82
CA LEU A 75 -5.46 15.78 22.02
C LEU A 75 -4.65 15.81 23.33
N GLY A 76 -3.36 15.49 23.31
CA GLY A 76 -2.59 15.24 24.53
C GLY A 76 -3.17 14.09 25.36
N SER A 77 -3.73 13.08 24.69
CA SER A 77 -4.48 12.01 25.36
C SER A 77 -3.59 11.14 26.23
N LYS A 78 -4.10 10.72 27.40
CA LYS A 78 -3.43 9.74 28.28
C LYS A 78 -3.22 8.39 27.59
N LEU A 79 -3.97 8.09 26.51
CA LEU A 79 -3.79 6.88 25.71
C LEU A 79 -2.41 6.79 25.07
N LEU A 80 -1.69 7.90 24.88
CA LEU A 80 -0.30 7.86 24.39
C LEU A 80 0.63 7.10 25.33
N LYS A 81 0.30 7.03 26.63
CA LYS A 81 1.07 6.24 27.60
C LYS A 81 1.03 4.74 27.30
N THR A 82 0.01 4.27 26.58
CA THR A 82 -0.11 2.85 26.18
C THR A 82 0.98 2.42 25.19
N LEU A 83 1.65 3.35 24.51
CA LEU A 83 2.77 3.06 23.62
C LEU A 83 4.07 2.74 24.37
N ASN A 84 4.18 3.17 25.63
CA ASN A 84 5.34 2.95 26.49
C ASN A 84 5.09 1.88 27.55
N ASP A 85 4.00 1.12 27.42
CA ASP A 85 3.59 0.08 28.36
C ASP A 85 3.24 -1.20 27.59
N TRP A 86 2.97 -2.31 28.27
CA TRP A 86 2.68 -3.62 27.66
C TRP A 86 1.54 -3.57 26.63
N ARG A 87 0.63 -2.60 26.75
CA ARG A 87 -0.49 -2.35 25.84
C ARG A 87 -0.06 -1.95 24.43
N PHE A 88 1.22 -1.64 24.20
CA PHE A 88 1.81 -1.47 22.88
C PHE A 88 1.54 -2.69 21.98
N ILE A 89 1.41 -3.89 22.57
CA ILE A 89 1.11 -5.12 21.82
C ILE A 89 -0.17 -5.00 20.97
N PHE A 90 -1.20 -4.28 21.43
CA PHE A 90 -2.43 -4.07 20.66
C PHE A 90 -2.20 -3.25 19.38
N TRP A 91 -1.26 -2.31 19.43
CA TRP A 91 -0.88 -1.48 18.28
C TRP A 91 -0.16 -2.29 17.19
N VAL A 92 0.47 -3.41 17.56
CA VAL A 92 1.15 -4.34 16.64
C VAL A 92 0.21 -5.45 16.17
N LEU A 93 -0.62 -5.99 17.08
CA LEU A 93 -1.54 -7.08 16.77
C LEU A 93 -2.68 -6.66 15.83
N CYS A 94 -3.13 -5.40 15.89
CA CYS A 94 -4.22 -4.94 15.04
C CYS A 94 -3.84 -4.97 13.53
N PRO A 95 -2.68 -4.41 13.11
CA PRO A 95 -2.20 -4.58 11.73
C PRO A 95 -1.92 -6.03 11.35
N LEU A 96 -1.36 -6.82 12.27
CA LEU A 96 -1.15 -8.25 12.03
C LEU A 96 -2.47 -8.96 11.75
N GLY A 97 -3.54 -8.63 12.48
CA GLY A 97 -4.88 -9.16 12.23
C GLY A 97 -5.39 -8.83 10.83
N TYR A 98 -5.24 -7.58 10.38
CA TYR A 98 -5.60 -7.21 9.01
C TYR A 98 -4.84 -8.01 7.96
N GLY A 99 -3.52 -8.13 8.14
CA GLY A 99 -2.68 -8.88 7.20
C GLY A 99 -2.99 -10.37 7.18
N VAL A 100 -3.24 -10.98 8.34
CA VAL A 100 -3.64 -12.39 8.45
C VAL A 100 -5.01 -12.62 7.81
N ILE A 101 -6.00 -11.78 8.07
CA ILE A 101 -7.32 -11.89 7.43
C ILE A 101 -7.15 -11.78 5.92
N TRP A 102 -6.36 -10.83 5.44
CA TRP A 102 -6.14 -10.65 4.01
C TRP A 102 -5.50 -11.89 3.38
N ALA A 103 -4.42 -12.40 3.98
CA ALA A 103 -3.72 -13.59 3.51
C ALA A 103 -4.60 -14.86 3.55
N VAL A 104 -5.40 -15.04 4.60
CA VAL A 104 -6.32 -16.19 4.73
C VAL A 104 -7.43 -16.12 3.67
N VAL A 105 -8.03 -14.95 3.44
CA VAL A 105 -9.03 -14.79 2.39
C VAL A 105 -8.42 -15.07 1.01
N SER A 106 -7.23 -14.52 0.71
CA SER A 106 -6.51 -14.82 -0.53
C SER A 106 -6.24 -16.32 -0.71
N SER A 107 -5.72 -16.99 0.32
CA SER A 107 -5.27 -18.38 0.21
C SER A 107 -6.36 -19.43 0.34
N CYS A 108 -7.43 -19.16 1.09
CA CYS A 108 -8.49 -20.14 1.38
C CYS A 108 -9.79 -19.88 0.61
N ILE A 109 -10.10 -18.62 0.26
CA ILE A 109 -11.34 -18.26 -0.43
C ILE A 109 -11.08 -18.03 -1.91
N LEU A 110 -10.09 -17.18 -2.22
CA LEU A 110 -9.75 -16.71 -3.57
C LEU A 110 -8.64 -17.53 -4.25
N TYR A 111 -8.52 -18.82 -3.88
CA TYR A 111 -7.57 -19.74 -4.51
C TYR A 111 -8.05 -20.19 -5.88
N GLN A 112 -7.09 -20.65 -6.69
CA GLN A 112 -7.29 -21.18 -8.05
C GLN A 112 -8.24 -22.39 -8.07
N THR A 113 -9.49 -22.20 -8.51
CA THR A 113 -10.39 -23.33 -8.82
C THR A 113 -10.17 -23.83 -10.25
N PRO A 114 -10.53 -25.09 -10.58
CA PRO A 114 -10.41 -25.61 -11.95
C PRO A 114 -11.15 -24.76 -12.99
N GLU A 115 -12.33 -24.23 -12.64
CA GLU A 115 -13.16 -23.40 -13.52
C GLU A 115 -12.50 -22.03 -13.77
N ALA A 116 -11.96 -21.42 -12.71
CA ALA A 116 -11.20 -20.17 -12.83
C ALA A 116 -9.94 -20.39 -13.68
N ASN A 117 -9.27 -21.53 -13.53
CA ASN A 117 -8.10 -21.87 -14.33
C ASN A 117 -8.43 -22.00 -15.83
N GLU A 118 -9.57 -22.60 -16.20
CA GLU A 118 -9.94 -22.73 -17.61
C GLU A 118 -10.22 -21.37 -18.27
N PHE A 119 -10.94 -20.49 -17.57
CA PHE A 119 -11.17 -19.13 -18.06
C PHE A 119 -9.86 -18.33 -18.16
N VAL A 120 -9.07 -18.32 -17.08
CA VAL A 120 -7.78 -17.61 -17.03
C VAL A 120 -6.81 -18.14 -18.08
N ARG A 121 -6.83 -19.44 -18.41
CA ARG A 121 -5.97 -20.02 -19.46
C ARG A 121 -6.19 -19.35 -20.80
N ASN A 122 -7.44 -19.18 -21.23
CA ASN A 122 -7.76 -18.57 -22.51
C ASN A 122 -7.38 -17.09 -22.54
N VAL A 123 -7.63 -16.40 -21.44
CA VAL A 123 -7.39 -14.96 -21.32
C VAL A 123 -5.91 -14.63 -21.28
N ILE A 124 -5.14 -15.34 -20.46
CA ILE A 124 -3.70 -15.11 -20.32
C ILE A 124 -2.94 -15.50 -21.58
N LEU A 125 -3.33 -16.60 -22.23
CA LEU A 125 -2.71 -16.97 -23.51
C LEU A 125 -2.95 -15.89 -24.57
N ARG A 126 -4.15 -15.31 -24.62
CA ARG A 126 -4.51 -14.27 -25.59
C ARG A 126 -3.78 -12.95 -25.31
N ASP A 127 -3.76 -12.50 -24.07
CA ASP A 127 -3.34 -11.13 -23.72
C ASP A 127 -1.85 -11.03 -23.38
N PHE A 128 -1.22 -12.14 -22.95
CA PHE A 128 0.18 -12.16 -22.52
C PHE A 128 1.04 -13.25 -23.18
N ASP A 129 0.46 -14.11 -24.04
CA ASP A 129 1.16 -15.25 -24.68
C ASP A 129 1.82 -16.20 -23.67
N MET A 130 1.17 -16.38 -22.51
CA MET A 130 1.67 -17.25 -21.44
C MET A 130 0.77 -18.48 -21.24
N ASN A 131 1.37 -19.59 -20.82
CA ASN A 131 0.63 -20.76 -20.40
C ASN A 131 0.27 -20.64 -18.91
N ILE A 132 -0.95 -21.02 -18.54
CA ILE A 132 -1.40 -21.00 -17.14
C ILE A 132 -0.53 -21.87 -16.22
N ASP A 133 0.08 -22.93 -16.77
CA ASP A 133 0.97 -23.81 -16.03
C ASP A 133 2.24 -23.08 -15.55
N ASP A 134 2.60 -21.96 -16.19
CA ASP A 134 3.73 -21.10 -15.85
C ASP A 134 3.33 -19.94 -14.93
N ILE A 135 2.10 -19.94 -14.40
CA ILE A 135 1.57 -18.80 -13.65
C ILE A 135 1.10 -19.21 -12.27
N ILE A 136 1.32 -18.30 -11.33
CA ILE A 136 0.76 -18.37 -9.98
C ILE A 136 -0.13 -17.15 -9.80
N PHE A 137 -1.43 -17.36 -9.59
CA PHE A 137 -2.38 -16.29 -9.34
C PHE A 137 -3.32 -16.55 -8.16
N TYR A 138 -3.82 -15.47 -7.55
CA TYR A 138 -4.96 -15.45 -6.63
C TYR A 138 -5.94 -14.37 -7.08
N GLY A 139 -7.23 -14.64 -6.99
CA GLY A 139 -8.21 -13.74 -7.61
C GLY A 139 -9.65 -14.13 -7.39
N ALA A 140 -10.53 -13.25 -7.85
CA ALA A 140 -11.97 -13.42 -7.85
C ALA A 140 -12.44 -13.57 -9.29
N TYR A 141 -13.33 -14.55 -9.53
CA TYR A 141 -14.08 -14.68 -10.77
C TYR A 141 -15.56 -14.63 -10.42
N PHE A 142 -16.19 -13.45 -10.57
CA PHE A 142 -17.52 -13.21 -10.03
C PHE A 142 -18.62 -13.93 -10.80
N PHE A 143 -18.50 -14.04 -12.12
CA PHE A 143 -19.53 -14.60 -13.00
C PHE A 143 -18.97 -15.71 -13.90
N PRO A 144 -18.64 -16.89 -13.34
CA PRO A 144 -18.32 -18.07 -14.14
C PRO A 144 -19.46 -18.53 -15.04
N LYS A 145 -19.08 -18.98 -16.24
CA LYS A 145 -19.99 -19.67 -17.17
C LYS A 145 -20.17 -21.12 -16.73
N THR A 146 -21.43 -21.54 -16.58
CA THR A 146 -21.81 -22.94 -16.36
C THR A 146 -21.68 -23.73 -17.68
N SER A 147 -21.67 -25.07 -17.60
CA SER A 147 -21.72 -25.98 -18.76
C SER A 147 -22.84 -25.67 -19.76
N ASP A 148 -23.93 -25.08 -19.28
CA ASP A 148 -25.11 -24.71 -20.09
C ASP A 148 -24.99 -23.32 -20.73
N GLY A 149 -23.84 -22.65 -20.59
CA GLY A 149 -23.55 -21.32 -21.13
C GLY A 149 -24.14 -20.14 -20.34
N LEU A 150 -24.81 -20.41 -19.22
CA LEU A 150 -25.38 -19.39 -18.33
C LEU A 150 -24.34 -18.88 -17.33
N TYR A 151 -24.39 -17.58 -17.02
CA TYR A 151 -23.58 -16.97 -15.97
C TYR A 151 -24.24 -17.14 -14.60
N HIS A 152 -23.46 -17.47 -13.58
CA HIS A 152 -23.91 -17.51 -12.19
C HIS A 152 -22.94 -16.76 -11.28
N LEU A 153 -23.45 -16.23 -10.18
CA LEU A 153 -22.61 -15.56 -9.17
C LEU A 153 -21.79 -16.60 -8.40
N ASP A 154 -20.47 -16.49 -8.45
CA ASP A 154 -19.60 -17.24 -7.55
C ASP A 154 -19.63 -16.62 -6.15
N VAL A 155 -20.38 -17.27 -5.25
CA VAL A 155 -20.56 -16.84 -3.86
C VAL A 155 -19.22 -16.74 -3.13
N ARG A 156 -18.24 -17.58 -3.48
CA ARG A 156 -16.92 -17.58 -2.84
C ARG A 156 -16.15 -16.30 -3.15
N SER A 157 -16.02 -15.96 -4.43
CA SER A 157 -15.41 -14.72 -4.91
C SER A 157 -16.12 -13.50 -4.33
N PHE A 158 -17.45 -13.51 -4.32
CA PHE A 158 -18.25 -12.43 -3.75
C PHE A 158 -17.98 -12.23 -2.24
N VAL A 159 -17.99 -13.31 -1.46
CA VAL A 159 -17.70 -13.26 -0.01
C VAL A 159 -16.26 -12.81 0.24
N GLY A 160 -15.28 -13.36 -0.48
CA GLY A 160 -13.87 -13.00 -0.31
C GLY A 160 -13.62 -11.51 -0.55
N VAL A 161 -14.13 -10.99 -1.67
CA VAL A 161 -13.99 -9.56 -2.00
C VAL A 161 -14.80 -8.68 -1.04
N THR A 162 -15.97 -9.13 -0.57
CA THR A 162 -16.72 -8.40 0.47
C THR A 162 -15.91 -8.25 1.76
N ILE A 163 -15.16 -9.29 2.18
CA ILE A 163 -14.29 -9.20 3.36
C ILE A 163 -13.16 -8.18 3.13
N PHE A 164 -12.52 -8.17 1.95
CA PHE A 164 -11.53 -7.14 1.62
C PHE A 164 -12.13 -5.73 1.66
N TRP A 165 -13.34 -5.55 1.13
CA TRP A 165 -14.07 -4.28 1.21
C TRP A 165 -14.32 -3.81 2.63
N ILE A 166 -14.69 -4.71 3.55
CA ILE A 166 -14.87 -4.38 4.97
C ILE A 166 -13.56 -3.87 5.58
N LEU A 167 -12.42 -4.49 5.26
CA LEU A 167 -11.10 -4.03 5.72
C LEU A 167 -10.75 -2.65 5.15
N VAL A 168 -10.99 -2.42 3.85
CA VAL A 168 -10.74 -1.12 3.19
C VAL A 168 -11.64 -0.02 3.77
N ILE A 169 -12.94 -0.26 3.90
CA ILE A 169 -13.91 0.72 4.43
C ILE A 169 -13.61 1.04 5.90
N SER A 170 -13.31 0.04 6.72
CA SER A 170 -12.99 0.27 8.13
C SER A 170 -11.72 1.12 8.30
N SER A 171 -10.67 0.86 7.50
CA SER A 171 -9.47 1.69 7.42
C SER A 171 -9.82 3.13 7.02
N LEU A 172 -10.53 3.30 5.89
CA LEU A 172 -10.90 4.61 5.36
C LEU A 172 -11.72 5.42 6.37
N THR A 173 -12.64 4.77 7.08
CA THR A 173 -13.47 5.39 8.12
C THR A 173 -12.62 5.95 9.26
N ILE A 174 -11.62 5.19 9.74
CA ILE A 174 -10.69 5.67 10.78
C ILE A 174 -9.88 6.85 10.28
N ILE A 175 -9.33 6.77 9.06
CA ILE A 175 -8.52 7.84 8.45
C ILE A 175 -9.35 9.13 8.33
N LEU A 176 -10.56 9.05 7.76
CA LEU A 176 -11.44 10.20 7.59
C LEU A 176 -11.90 10.77 8.94
N PHE A 177 -12.33 9.92 9.87
CA PHE A 177 -12.74 10.35 11.20
C PHE A 177 -11.60 11.10 11.94
N CYS A 178 -10.41 10.50 11.98
CA CYS A 178 -9.25 11.10 12.63
C CYS A 178 -8.80 12.37 11.90
N GLY A 179 -8.78 12.36 10.58
CA GLY A 179 -8.44 13.53 9.75
C GLY A 179 -9.37 14.71 10.01
N ILE A 180 -10.69 14.48 9.99
CA ILE A 180 -11.70 15.52 10.27
C ILE A 180 -11.58 16.03 11.71
N LYS A 181 -11.44 15.13 12.70
CA LYS A 181 -11.32 15.54 14.11
C LYS A 181 -10.02 16.32 14.38
N CYS A 182 -8.90 15.89 13.79
CA CYS A 182 -7.66 16.64 13.79
C CYS A 182 -7.86 18.03 13.18
N TYR A 183 -8.54 18.09 12.02
CA TYR A 183 -8.81 19.34 11.33
C TYR A 183 -9.58 20.32 12.21
N THR A 184 -10.70 19.88 12.78
CA THR A 184 -11.55 20.71 13.63
C THR A 184 -10.82 21.21 14.88
N ARG A 185 -10.07 20.32 15.56
CA ARG A 185 -9.36 20.67 16.79
C ARG A 185 -8.24 21.66 16.53
N MET A 186 -7.48 21.44 15.47
CA MET A 186 -6.37 22.31 15.13
C MET A 186 -6.86 23.70 14.71
N ARG A 187 -7.95 23.77 13.95
CA ARG A 187 -8.61 25.04 13.60
C ARG A 187 -9.04 25.83 14.85
N SER A 188 -9.57 25.17 15.88
CA SER A 188 -9.97 25.86 17.12
C SER A 188 -8.78 26.37 17.94
N VAL A 189 -7.65 25.67 17.93
CA VAL A 189 -6.44 26.09 18.66
C VAL A 189 -5.79 27.30 17.98
N MET A 190 -5.78 27.32 16.64
CA MET A 190 -5.21 28.42 15.84
C MET A 190 -5.97 29.74 15.99
N THR A 191 -7.28 29.70 16.26
CA THR A 191 -8.05 30.92 16.53
C THR A 191 -7.81 31.50 17.92
N GLN A 192 -7.26 30.73 18.87
CA GLN A 192 -7.13 31.11 20.28
C GLN A 192 -5.72 31.56 20.71
N SER A 193 -4.64 31.12 20.04
CA SER A 193 -3.27 31.41 20.48
C SER A 193 -2.35 31.87 19.34
N THR A 194 -1.83 33.10 19.45
CA THR A 194 -0.87 33.68 18.49
C THR A 194 0.55 33.11 18.66
N LYS A 195 0.88 32.57 19.85
CA LYS A 195 2.26 32.23 20.26
C LYS A 195 2.82 30.94 19.63
N PHE A 196 1.98 30.06 19.10
CA PHE A 196 2.38 28.75 18.54
C PHE A 196 1.94 28.52 17.07
N ARG A 197 1.56 29.59 16.37
CA ARG A 197 0.83 29.50 15.09
C ARG A 197 1.65 28.86 13.95
N ASN A 198 2.93 29.16 13.81
CA ASN A 198 3.68 28.78 12.60
C ASN A 198 3.99 27.28 12.49
N LEU A 199 4.51 26.65 13.55
CA LEU A 199 4.80 25.21 13.52
C LEU A 199 3.52 24.38 13.50
N GLN A 200 2.49 24.77 14.26
CA GLN A 200 1.21 24.08 14.23
C GLN A 200 0.50 24.21 12.88
N ASN A 201 0.59 25.37 12.20
CA ASN A 201 0.09 25.54 10.83
C ASN A 201 0.78 24.58 9.86
N GLN A 202 2.10 24.44 9.93
CA GLN A 202 2.85 23.56 9.05
C GLN A 202 2.48 22.08 9.25
N LEU A 203 2.43 21.64 10.52
CA LEU A 203 2.00 20.28 10.87
C LEU A 203 0.57 20.01 10.41
N PHE A 204 -0.30 21.01 10.48
CA PHE A 204 -1.68 20.92 10.02
C PHE A 204 -1.81 20.78 8.50
N TYR A 205 -1.12 21.64 7.73
CA TYR A 205 -1.14 21.53 6.26
C TYR A 205 -0.53 20.21 5.79
N ALA A 206 0.57 19.78 6.41
CA ALA A 206 1.15 18.47 6.15
C ALA A 206 0.15 17.34 6.45
N LEU A 207 -0.58 17.42 7.56
CA LEU A 207 -1.58 16.43 7.94
C LEU A 207 -2.77 16.36 6.97
N LEU A 208 -3.26 17.51 6.49
CA LEU A 208 -4.34 17.56 5.49
C LEU A 208 -3.92 16.90 4.18
N VAL A 209 -2.74 17.27 3.67
CA VAL A 209 -2.19 16.68 2.44
C VAL A 209 -1.98 15.18 2.61
N GLN A 210 -1.40 14.76 3.75
CA GLN A 210 -1.19 13.36 4.05
C GLN A 210 -2.49 12.58 4.22
N THR A 211 -3.60 13.19 4.62
CA THR A 211 -4.89 12.49 4.66
C THR A 211 -5.41 12.18 3.25
N ILE A 212 -5.15 13.07 2.29
CA ILE A 212 -5.61 12.92 0.90
C ILE A 212 -4.79 11.87 0.14
N ILE A 213 -3.48 11.81 0.40
CA ILE A 213 -2.55 10.90 -0.30
C ILE A 213 -2.97 9.41 -0.26
N PRO A 214 -3.17 8.75 0.90
CA PRO A 214 -3.57 7.34 0.95
C PRO A 214 -4.99 7.13 0.41
N ILE A 215 -5.85 8.14 0.44
CA ILE A 215 -7.19 8.04 -0.15
C ILE A 215 -7.07 7.92 -1.67
N VAL A 216 -6.32 8.85 -2.28
CA VAL A 216 -6.16 8.92 -3.74
C VAL A 216 -5.25 7.82 -4.26
N LEU A 217 -4.15 7.53 -3.57
CA LEU A 217 -3.12 6.62 -4.08
C LEU A 217 -3.29 5.16 -3.66
N MET A 218 -4.09 4.87 -2.63
CA MET A 218 -4.24 3.50 -2.13
C MET A 218 -5.70 3.05 -2.05
N HIS A 219 -6.58 3.80 -1.37
CA HIS A 219 -7.95 3.36 -1.11
C HIS A 219 -8.85 3.44 -2.35
N ILE A 220 -8.77 4.51 -3.13
CA ILE A 220 -9.52 4.62 -4.40
C ILE A 220 -9.05 3.52 -5.36
N PRO A 221 -7.73 3.35 -5.63
CA PRO A 221 -7.27 2.32 -6.54
C PRO A 221 -7.71 0.91 -6.16
N VAL A 222 -7.53 0.50 -4.90
CA VAL A 222 -7.95 -0.84 -4.47
C VAL A 222 -9.46 -1.03 -4.53
N SER A 223 -10.24 0.02 -4.26
CA SER A 223 -11.70 -0.03 -4.40
C SER A 223 -12.10 -0.25 -5.86
N CYS A 224 -11.46 0.47 -6.79
CA CYS A 224 -11.65 0.28 -8.22
C CYS A 224 -11.28 -1.14 -8.67
N LEU A 225 -10.18 -1.72 -8.15
CA LEU A 225 -9.77 -3.09 -8.47
C LEU A 225 -10.85 -4.13 -8.16
N PHE A 226 -11.74 -3.86 -7.21
CA PHE A 226 -12.84 -4.74 -6.84
C PHE A 226 -14.19 -4.38 -7.46
N ILE A 227 -14.48 -3.09 -7.66
CA ILE A 227 -15.73 -2.63 -8.30
C ILE A 227 -15.73 -2.97 -9.78
N PHE A 228 -14.63 -2.72 -10.48
CA PHE A 228 -14.55 -2.93 -11.93
C PHE A 228 -14.94 -4.34 -12.38
N PRO A 229 -14.36 -5.42 -11.81
CA PRO A 229 -14.77 -6.78 -12.15
C PRO A 229 -16.19 -7.13 -11.68
N LEU A 230 -16.68 -6.54 -10.58
CA LEU A 230 -18.05 -6.81 -10.09
C LEU A 230 -19.14 -6.29 -11.04
N PHE A 231 -18.84 -5.22 -11.79
CA PHE A 231 -19.74 -4.62 -12.78
C PHE A 231 -19.33 -4.95 -14.23
N GLU A 232 -18.38 -5.86 -14.43
CA GLU A 232 -17.85 -6.24 -15.75
C GLU A 232 -17.39 -5.05 -16.60
N LEU A 233 -16.78 -4.06 -15.94
CA LEU A 233 -16.28 -2.87 -16.62
C LEU A 233 -14.96 -3.20 -17.34
N ASP A 234 -14.94 -2.99 -18.65
CA ASP A 234 -13.71 -3.11 -19.43
C ASP A 234 -12.77 -1.92 -19.12
N VAL A 235 -11.65 -2.23 -18.49
CA VAL A 235 -10.74 -1.23 -17.94
C VAL A 235 -9.37 -1.22 -18.61
N GLY A 236 -9.10 -2.17 -19.52
CA GLY A 236 -7.82 -2.27 -20.24
C GLY A 236 -6.61 -1.96 -19.37
N ASN A 237 -5.78 -1.02 -19.81
CA ASN A 237 -4.55 -0.62 -19.13
C ASN A 237 -4.77 0.16 -17.81
N MET A 238 -6.01 0.47 -17.41
CA MET A 238 -6.23 1.11 -16.11
C MET A 238 -5.84 0.20 -14.95
N ALA A 239 -5.92 -1.13 -15.09
CA ALA A 239 -5.49 -2.05 -14.03
C ALA A 239 -4.02 -1.81 -13.64
N ASP A 240 -3.14 -1.60 -14.62
CA ASP A 240 -1.73 -1.29 -14.39
C ASP A 240 -1.55 0.07 -13.71
N ILE A 241 -2.32 1.09 -14.12
CA ILE A 241 -2.29 2.42 -13.49
C ILE A 241 -2.70 2.31 -12.02
N LEU A 242 -3.74 1.53 -11.70
CA LEU A 242 -4.17 1.30 -10.31
C LEU A 242 -3.07 0.62 -9.49
N ALA A 243 -2.41 -0.40 -10.06
CA ALA A 243 -1.30 -1.09 -9.42
C ALA A 243 -0.12 -0.15 -9.13
N VAL A 244 0.31 0.62 -10.14
CA VAL A 244 1.41 1.60 -10.00
C VAL A 244 1.07 2.67 -8.96
N THR A 245 -0.18 3.14 -8.95
CA THR A 245 -0.62 4.16 -7.99
C THR A 245 -0.48 3.65 -6.54
N ILE A 246 -0.88 2.39 -6.29
CA ILE A 246 -0.72 1.73 -4.99
C ILE A 246 0.77 1.59 -4.63
N ALA A 247 1.60 1.18 -5.58
CA ALA A 247 3.03 1.00 -5.36
C ALA A 247 3.77 2.33 -5.07
N LEU A 248 3.31 3.45 -5.64
CA LEU A 248 3.90 4.78 -5.42
C LEU A 248 3.52 5.41 -4.09
N PHE A 249 2.40 4.99 -3.48
CA PHE A 249 1.89 5.58 -2.26
C PHE A 249 2.95 5.69 -1.12
N PRO A 250 3.71 4.63 -0.76
CA PRO A 250 4.68 4.70 0.34
C PRO A 250 5.81 5.71 0.08
N ALA A 251 6.17 5.93 -1.18
CA ALA A 251 7.19 6.91 -1.57
C ALA A 251 6.67 8.36 -1.47
N ILE A 252 5.37 8.58 -1.73
CA ILE A 252 4.76 9.91 -1.79
C ILE A 252 4.29 10.41 -0.41
N ASP A 253 3.77 9.52 0.44
CA ASP A 253 3.23 9.88 1.77
C ASP A 253 4.19 10.65 2.71
N PRO A 254 5.52 10.39 2.75
CA PRO A 254 6.43 11.16 3.60
C PRO A 254 6.75 12.57 3.05
N LEU A 255 6.58 12.82 1.75
CA LEU A 255 7.01 14.06 1.09
C LEU A 255 6.38 15.33 1.67
N PRO A 256 5.07 15.39 1.99
CA PRO A 256 4.48 16.57 2.61
C PRO A 256 5.13 16.90 3.95
N THR A 257 5.47 15.91 4.78
CA THR A 257 6.16 16.15 6.06
C THR A 257 7.57 16.70 5.81
N MET A 258 8.29 16.15 4.84
CA MET A 258 9.65 16.57 4.48
C MET A 258 9.70 18.01 3.95
N PHE A 259 8.76 18.40 3.09
CA PHE A 259 8.81 19.69 2.39
C PHE A 259 7.98 20.82 3.04
N ILE A 260 6.88 20.51 3.75
CA ILE A 260 6.00 21.54 4.36
C ILE A 260 6.54 21.99 5.73
N ILE A 261 7.13 21.08 6.51
CA ILE A 261 7.61 21.41 7.85
C ILE A 261 9.01 22.01 7.76
N LYS A 262 9.16 23.26 8.25
CA LYS A 262 10.40 24.04 8.11
C LYS A 262 11.63 23.31 8.66
N ASN A 263 11.53 22.71 9.83
CA ASN A 263 12.67 22.04 10.48
C ASN A 263 13.16 20.85 9.64
N TYR A 264 12.25 20.00 9.15
CA TYR A 264 12.63 18.89 8.28
C TYR A 264 13.26 19.38 6.98
N ARG A 265 12.65 20.38 6.33
CA ARG A 265 13.19 20.94 5.08
C ARG A 265 14.60 21.51 5.25
N ILE A 266 14.86 22.24 6.34
CA ILE A 266 16.20 22.79 6.62
C ILE A 266 17.20 21.65 6.81
N THR A 267 16.89 20.66 7.64
CA THR A 267 17.77 19.51 7.87
C THR A 267 18.07 18.74 6.58
N ILE A 268 17.09 18.56 5.71
CA ILE A 268 17.28 17.90 4.40
C ILE A 268 18.21 18.73 3.50
N LEU A 269 18.00 20.05 3.43
CA LEU A 269 18.86 20.93 2.63
C LEU A 269 20.29 20.98 3.17
N GLU A 270 20.48 21.03 4.49
CA GLU A 270 21.79 20.96 5.13
C GLU A 270 22.49 19.64 4.83
N PHE A 271 21.77 18.52 4.90
CA PHE A 271 22.30 17.20 4.55
C PHE A 271 22.71 17.12 3.07
N ILE A 272 21.84 17.54 2.15
CA ILE A 272 22.13 17.54 0.70
C ILE A 272 23.32 18.46 0.39
N CYS A 273 23.36 19.68 0.95
CA CYS A 273 24.51 20.57 0.79
C CYS A 273 25.79 19.94 1.31
N SER A 274 25.76 19.28 2.47
CA SER A 274 26.93 18.60 3.04
C SER A 274 27.42 17.47 2.14
N CYS A 275 26.52 16.63 1.60
CA CYS A 275 26.86 15.56 0.67
C CYS A 275 27.42 16.10 -0.66
N LEU A 276 26.85 17.19 -1.19
CA LEU A 276 27.34 17.83 -2.42
C LEU A 276 28.73 18.42 -2.21
N VAL A 277 28.98 19.10 -1.10
CA VAL A 277 30.31 19.62 -0.75
C VAL A 277 31.33 18.49 -0.64
N GLN A 278 31.01 17.41 0.05
CA GLN A 278 31.89 16.22 0.15
C GLN A 278 32.20 15.60 -1.22
N THR A 279 31.21 15.53 -2.11
CA THR A 279 31.38 14.98 -3.46
C THR A 279 32.29 15.86 -4.32
N ILE A 280 32.17 17.19 -4.19
CA ILE A 280 33.02 18.16 -4.89
C ILE A 280 34.45 18.13 -4.35
N GLU A 281 34.64 18.08 -3.04
CA GLU A 281 35.98 17.96 -2.41
C GLU A 281 36.68 16.66 -2.82
N HIS A 282 35.95 15.54 -2.89
CA HIS A 282 36.50 14.26 -3.34
C HIS A 282 36.86 14.28 -4.84
N SER A 283 36.05 14.96 -5.66
CA SER A 283 36.35 15.12 -7.10
C SER A 283 37.59 16.00 -7.34
N ASN A 284 37.76 17.07 -6.55
CA ASN A 284 38.90 17.99 -6.67
C ASN A 284 40.22 17.37 -6.20
N THR A 285 40.20 16.56 -5.14
CA THR A 285 41.38 15.80 -4.69
C THR A 285 41.80 14.76 -5.73
N HIS A 286 40.84 14.03 -6.30
CA HIS A 286 41.13 13.06 -7.36
C HIS A 286 41.68 13.70 -8.64
N LEU A 287 41.25 14.93 -8.99
CA LEU A 287 41.83 15.69 -10.10
C LEU A 287 43.26 16.14 -9.79
N GLN A 288 43.54 16.63 -8.58
CA GLN A 288 44.89 17.02 -8.16
C GLN A 288 45.87 15.85 -8.20
N ASP A 289 45.46 14.66 -7.79
CA ASP A 289 46.30 13.45 -7.86
C ASP A 289 46.60 13.04 -9.31
N VAL A 290 45.65 13.20 -10.23
CA VAL A 290 45.85 12.93 -11.68
C VAL A 290 46.80 13.95 -12.32
N TYR A 291 46.75 15.22 -11.91
CA TYR A 291 47.69 16.24 -12.38
C TYR A 291 49.09 16.12 -11.76
N ALA A 292 49.22 15.53 -10.56
CA ALA A 292 50.52 15.30 -9.91
C ALA A 292 51.29 14.08 -10.48
N LEU A 293 50.63 13.21 -11.24
CA LEU A 293 51.21 12.01 -11.85
C LEU A 293 51.64 12.20 -13.33
N ASN A 294 51.45 13.39 -13.91
CA ASN A 294 51.94 13.79 -15.24
C ASN A 294 53.03 14.85 -15.12
#